data_AF-Q5WDQ4-F1
#
_entry.id   AF-Q5WDQ4-F1
#
_cell.length_a   1.000
_cell.length_b   1.000
_cell.length_c   1.000
_cell.angle_alpha   90.00
_cell.angle_beta   90.00
_cell.angle_gamma   90.00
#
_symmetry.space_group_name_H-M   'P 1'
#
loop_
_entity.id
_entity.type
_entity.pdbx_description
1 polymer ?
#
loop_
_entity_poly.entity_id
_entity_poly.type
_entity_poly.pdbx_seq_one_letter_code
_entity_poly.pdbx_strand_id
1 'polypeptide(L)'
;MQIKKVFNNHVVLAQNEWDQEMVVMGRGLAFQKKAGETIDTAKIEKTFVLEKRGVSDKLAKLLRDTSELYLNIASKILDYAKSQLSYKLDGYLYVDLADHMSFAIKSLS
;
A
#
# COMPACT_ATOMS: atom_id res chain seq x y z
N MET A 1 -8.72 -9.40 10.96
CA MET A 1 -7.99 -8.20 10.46
C MET A 1 -8.94 -7.03 10.30
N GLN A 2 -8.74 -5.99 11.11
CA GLN A 2 -9.56 -4.77 11.13
C GLN A 2 -8.78 -3.58 10.56
N ILE A 3 -9.44 -2.71 9.79
CA ILE A 3 -8.85 -1.50 9.21
C ILE A 3 -8.70 -0.44 10.32
N LYS A 4 -7.48 0.09 10.50
CA LYS A 4 -7.18 1.24 11.37
C LYS A 4 -7.20 2.55 10.58
N LYS A 5 -6.70 2.52 9.34
CA LYS A 5 -6.67 3.69 8.44
C LYS A 5 -6.72 3.24 6.98
N VAL A 6 -7.44 3.98 6.16
CA VAL A 6 -7.42 3.83 4.69
C VAL A 6 -6.47 4.87 4.12
N PHE A 7 -5.50 4.46 3.30
CA PHE A 7 -4.61 5.38 2.60
C PHE A 7 -5.10 5.67 1.19
N ASN A 8 -5.62 4.64 0.51
CA ASN A 8 -6.34 4.72 -0.74
C ASN A 8 -7.14 3.42 -0.97
N ASN A 9 -7.77 3.26 -2.14
CA ASN A 9 -8.55 2.07 -2.50
C ASN A 9 -7.78 0.73 -2.45
N HIS A 10 -6.46 0.78 -2.41
CA HIS A 10 -5.58 -0.39 -2.55
C HIS A 10 -4.74 -0.67 -1.29
N VAL A 11 -4.58 0.31 -0.40
CA VAL A 11 -3.64 0.25 0.72
C VAL A 11 -4.30 0.72 2.01
N VAL A 12 -4.18 -0.09 3.05
CA VAL A 12 -4.73 0.18 4.39
C VAL A 12 -3.70 -0.12 5.47
N LEU A 13 -3.79 0.62 6.58
CA LEU A 13 -3.25 0.19 7.86
C LEU A 13 -4.30 -0.71 8.52
N ALA A 14 -3.90 -1.89 8.95
CA ALA A 14 -4.75 -2.85 9.62
C ALA A 14 -4.09 -3.39 10.88
N GLN A 15 -4.92 -3.99 11.74
CA GLN A 15 -4.49 -4.71 12.92
C GLN A 15 -5.03 -6.15 12.84
N ASN A 16 -4.19 -7.13 13.18
CA ASN A 16 -4.60 -8.53 13.27
C ASN A 16 -5.08 -8.90 14.68
N GLU A 17 -5.44 -10.17 14.88
CA GLU A 17 -5.95 -10.70 16.15
C GLU A 17 -4.88 -10.74 17.27
N TRP A 18 -3.59 -10.58 16.93
CA TRP A 18 -2.46 -10.53 17.86
C TRP A 18 -2.02 -9.09 18.16
N ASP A 19 -2.89 -8.12 17.91
CA ASP A 19 -2.63 -6.68 18.03
C ASP A 19 -1.50 -6.12 17.16
N GLN A 20 -0.97 -6.89 16.21
CA GLN A 20 0.13 -6.43 15.36
C GLN A 20 -0.38 -5.51 14.25
N GLU A 21 0.23 -4.34 14.14
CA GLU A 21 -0.04 -3.41 13.06
C GLU A 21 0.65 -3.82 11.76
N MET A 22 -0.07 -3.67 10.66
CA MET A 22 0.41 -4.05 9.34
C MET A 22 -0.16 -3.15 8.25
N VAL A 23 0.64 -2.92 7.23
CA VAL A 23 0.15 -2.37 5.96
C VAL A 23 -0.31 -3.53 5.09
N VAL A 24 -1.55 -3.47 4.66
CA VAL A 24 -2.17 -4.48 3.79
C VAL A 24 -2.45 -3.86 2.43
N MET A 25 -2.07 -4.57 1.39
CA MET A 25 -2.15 -4.13 0.01
C MET A 25 -2.92 -5.14 -0.84
N GLY A 26 -3.76 -4.64 -1.73
CA GLY A 26 -4.50 -5.46 -2.67
C GLY A 26 -5.39 -4.65 -3.60
N ARG A 27 -5.64 -5.14 -4.81
CA ARG A 27 -6.49 -4.44 -5.77
C ARG A 27 -7.91 -4.23 -5.22
N GLY A 28 -8.30 -2.97 -5.05
CA GLY A 28 -9.63 -2.60 -4.56
C GLY A 28 -9.95 -3.14 -3.14
N LEU A 29 -8.92 -3.44 -2.35
CA LEU A 29 -9.04 -3.97 -0.98
C LEU A 29 -9.86 -3.03 -0.08
N ALA A 30 -9.67 -1.72 -0.26
CA ALA A 30 -10.27 -0.69 0.55
C ALA A 30 -11.39 0.07 -0.18
N PHE A 31 -11.80 -0.40 -1.37
CA PHE A 31 -12.85 0.27 -2.13
C PHE A 31 -14.15 0.29 -1.32
N GLN A 32 -14.66 1.49 -1.06
CA GLN A 32 -15.81 1.75 -0.20
C GLN A 32 -15.67 1.22 1.24
N LYS A 33 -14.43 1.10 1.74
CA LYS A 33 -14.15 0.72 3.13
C LYS A 33 -13.75 1.92 3.97
N LYS A 34 -13.93 1.81 5.29
CA LYS A 34 -13.53 2.80 6.29
C LYS A 34 -12.86 2.13 7.50
N ALA A 35 -12.23 2.96 8.34
CA ALA A 35 -11.67 2.51 9.61
C ALA A 35 -12.74 1.83 10.49
N GLY A 36 -12.35 0.77 11.19
CA GLY A 36 -13.22 -0.08 12.00
C GLY A 36 -13.82 -1.28 11.25
N GLU A 37 -13.81 -1.28 9.92
CA GLU A 37 -14.33 -2.41 9.12
C GLU A 37 -13.29 -3.53 8.93
N THR A 38 -13.76 -4.73 8.58
CA THR A 38 -12.89 -5.87 8.28
C THR A 38 -12.44 -5.88 6.82
N ILE A 39 -11.27 -6.47 6.63
CA ILE A 39 -10.67 -6.69 5.31
C ILE A 39 -11.10 -8.06 4.78
N ASP A 40 -11.48 -8.11 3.51
CA ASP A 40 -11.63 -9.36 2.78
C ASP A 40 -10.23 -9.94 2.47
N THR A 41 -9.90 -11.04 3.13
CA THR A 41 -8.57 -11.67 3.03
C THR A 41 -8.29 -12.21 1.62
N ALA A 42 -9.32 -12.49 0.82
CA ALA A 42 -9.16 -12.94 -0.57
C ALA A 42 -8.60 -11.85 -1.49
N LYS A 43 -8.74 -10.58 -1.11
CA LYS A 43 -8.20 -9.44 -1.86
C LYS A 43 -6.77 -9.07 -1.47
N ILE A 44 -6.19 -9.72 -0.46
CA ILE A 44 -4.85 -9.40 0.02
C ILE A 44 -3.81 -9.94 -0.97
N GLU A 45 -2.99 -9.04 -1.51
CA GLU A 45 -1.86 -9.40 -2.36
C GLU A 45 -0.53 -9.39 -1.59
N LYS A 46 -0.39 -8.47 -0.63
CA LYS A 46 0.82 -8.31 0.17
C LYS A 46 0.50 -7.72 1.54
N THR A 47 1.23 -8.18 2.55
CA THR A 47 1.15 -7.68 3.92
C THR A 47 2.55 -7.34 4.42
N PHE A 48 2.70 -6.18 5.04
CA PHE A 48 3.92 -5.73 5.70
C PHE A 48 3.65 -5.53 7.18
N VAL A 49 4.24 -6.38 8.03
CA VAL A 49 4.11 -6.26 9.49
C VAL A 49 5.06 -5.17 9.97
N LEU A 50 4.53 -4.16 10.66
CA LEU A 50 5.30 -2.97 11.06
C LEU A 50 6.34 -3.25 12.16
N GLU A 51 6.16 -4.32 12.93
CA GLU A 51 7.12 -4.76 13.96
C GLU A 51 8.44 -5.31 13.38
N LYS A 52 8.48 -5.62 12.08
CA LYS A 52 9.68 -6.12 11.40
C LYS A 52 10.47 -4.95 10.79
N ARG A 53 11.65 -4.67 11.34
CA ARG A 53 12.56 -3.60 10.87
C ARG A 53 12.90 -3.71 9.38
N GLY A 54 13.16 -2.56 8.76
CA GLY A 54 13.64 -2.47 7.37
C GLY A 54 12.59 -1.90 6.42
N VAL A 55 12.02 -2.74 5.55
CA VAL A 55 11.10 -2.25 4.50
C VAL A 55 9.77 -1.73 5.07
N SER A 56 9.33 -2.27 6.20
CA SER A 56 8.15 -1.76 6.90
C SER A 56 8.32 -0.31 7.37
N ASP A 57 9.54 0.08 7.78
CA ASP A 57 9.84 1.46 8.17
C ASP A 57 9.82 2.41 6.96
N LYS A 58 10.41 1.98 5.84
CA LYS A 58 10.39 2.74 4.57
C LYS A 58 8.96 2.93 4.08
N LEU A 59 8.14 1.88 4.11
CA LEU A 59 6.73 1.93 3.72
C LEU A 59 5.92 2.83 4.65
N ALA A 60 6.11 2.72 5.97
CA ALA A 60 5.41 3.58 6.93
C ALA A 60 5.78 5.05 6.73
N LYS A 61 7.04 5.36 6.43
CA LYS A 61 7.49 6.71 6.09
C LYS A 61 6.85 7.21 4.79
N LEU A 62 6.92 6.40 3.73
CA LEU A 62 6.30 6.71 2.44
C LEU A 62 4.82 7.07 2.58
N LEU A 63 4.06 6.25 3.33
CA LEU A 63 2.63 6.45 3.54
C LEU A 63 2.27 7.69 4.37
N ARG A 64 3.20 8.19 5.20
CA ARG A 64 3.03 9.46 5.92
C ARG A 64 3.37 10.67 5.06
N ASP A 65 4.44 10.57 4.28
CA ASP A 65 5.07 11.72 3.62
C ASP A 65 4.60 11.93 2.16
N THR A 66 3.76 11.02 1.66
CA THR A 66 3.28 10.99 0.27
C THR A 66 1.79 11.21 0.20
N SER A 67 1.36 12.09 -0.71
CA SER A 67 -0.06 12.35 -0.93
C SER A 67 -0.78 11.11 -1.46
N GLU A 68 -2.05 11.00 -1.12
CA GLU A 68 -2.92 9.93 -1.64
C GLU A 68 -2.93 9.91 -3.19
N LEU A 69 -2.83 11.08 -3.83
CA LEU A 69 -2.75 11.19 -5.29
C LEU A 69 -1.59 10.37 -5.85
N TYR A 70 -0.38 10.51 -5.30
CA TYR A 70 0.80 9.80 -5.80
C TYR A 70 0.75 8.30 -5.49
N LEU A 71 0.24 7.93 -4.32
CA LEU A 71 0.00 6.53 -3.95
C LEU A 71 -0.99 5.87 -4.93
N ASN A 72 -2.05 6.59 -5.32
CA ASN A 72 -3.03 6.11 -6.30
C ASN A 72 -2.42 5.96 -7.71
N ILE A 73 -1.60 6.91 -8.15
CA ILE A 73 -0.94 6.80 -9.46
C ILE A 73 0.03 5.61 -9.48
N ALA A 74 0.83 5.43 -8.43
CA ALA A 74 1.73 4.27 -8.32
C ALA A 74 0.95 2.94 -8.36
N SER A 75 -0.18 2.85 -7.67
CA SER A 75 -1.04 1.66 -7.73
C SER A 75 -1.59 1.42 -9.14
N LYS A 76 -2.04 2.45 -9.85
CA LYS A 76 -2.55 2.34 -11.22
C LYS A 76 -1.47 1.89 -12.21
N ILE A 77 -0.25 2.42 -12.09
CA ILE A 77 0.89 2.00 -12.91
C ILE A 77 1.20 0.53 -12.65
N LEU A 78 1.21 0.10 -11.38
CA LEU A 78 1.47 -1.28 -11.03
C LEU A 78 0.37 -2.22 -11.54
N ASP A 79 -0.89 -1.81 -11.43
CA ASP A 79 -2.03 -2.57 -11.97
C ASP A 79 -1.97 -2.70 -13.49
N TYR A 80 -1.57 -1.63 -14.18
CA TYR A 80 -1.33 -1.65 -15.62
C TYR A 80 -0.18 -2.58 -15.97
N ALA A 81 0.97 -2.45 -15.31
CA ALA A 81 2.14 -3.32 -15.56
C ALA A 81 1.81 -4.80 -15.35
N LYS A 82 1.06 -5.15 -14.28
CA LYS A 82 0.56 -6.51 -14.05
C LYS A 82 -0.33 -7.03 -15.16
N SER A 83 -1.07 -6.16 -15.86
CA SER A 83 -1.92 -6.57 -17.00
C SER A 83 -1.14 -6.83 -18.28
N GLN A 84 0.06 -6.28 -18.41
CA GLN A 84 0.89 -6.36 -19.62
C GLN A 84 1.98 -7.43 -19.50
N LEU A 85 2.42 -7.75 -18.29
CA LEU A 85 3.55 -8.64 -18.03
C LEU A 85 3.06 -10.04 -17.65
N SER A 86 3.72 -11.06 -18.19
CA SER A 86 3.42 -12.47 -17.93
C SER A 86 3.99 -12.99 -16.61
N TYR A 87 4.83 -12.20 -15.93
CA TYR A 87 5.48 -12.57 -14.67
C TYR A 87 4.96 -11.75 -13.50
N LYS A 88 5.10 -12.32 -12.30
CA LYS A 88 4.67 -11.69 -11.06
C LYS A 88 5.61 -10.55 -10.68
N LEU A 89 5.06 -9.36 -10.52
CA LEU A 89 5.78 -8.21 -9.97
C LEU A 89 5.84 -8.30 -8.44
N ASP A 90 6.98 -7.93 -7.86
CA ASP A 90 7.13 -7.87 -6.42
C ASP A 90 6.28 -6.72 -5.84
N GLY A 91 5.60 -6.98 -4.71
CA GLY A 91 4.88 -5.95 -3.96
C GLY A 91 5.79 -4.85 -3.41
N TYR A 92 7.09 -5.09 -3.28
CA TYR A 92 8.07 -4.03 -2.96
C TYR A 92 8.17 -2.95 -4.03
N LEU A 93 7.86 -3.27 -5.30
CA LEU A 93 7.90 -2.32 -6.41
C LEU A 93 6.95 -1.14 -6.21
N TYR A 94 5.83 -1.35 -5.50
CA TYR A 94 4.93 -0.24 -5.15
C TYR A 94 5.64 0.81 -4.28
N VAL A 95 6.42 0.36 -3.28
CA VAL A 95 7.11 1.25 -2.34
C VAL A 95 8.13 2.08 -3.09
N ASP A 96 8.95 1.44 -3.91
CA ASP A 96 9.98 2.14 -4.68
C ASP A 96 9.37 3.08 -5.72
N LEU A 97 8.35 2.64 -6.46
CA LEU A 97 7.69 3.48 -7.45
C LEU A 97 7.06 4.73 -6.83
N ALA A 98 6.30 4.57 -5.74
CA ALA A 98 5.67 5.68 -5.06
C ALA A 98 6.71 6.66 -4.47
N ASP A 99 7.82 6.15 -3.92
CA ASP A 99 8.92 6.96 -3.38
C ASP A 99 9.62 7.77 -4.49
N HIS A 100 10.00 7.10 -5.59
CA HIS A 100 10.64 7.74 -6.74
C HIS A 100 9.75 8.79 -7.39
N MET A 101 8.44 8.52 -7.54
CA MET A 101 7.49 9.49 -8.08
C MET A 101 7.32 10.70 -7.16
N SER A 102 7.16 10.46 -5.85
CA SER A 102 7.03 11.51 -4.85
C SER A 102 8.25 12.42 -4.85
N PHE A 103 9.46 11.85 -4.92
CA PHE A 103 10.70 12.59 -5.03
C PHE A 103 10.80 13.39 -6.34
N ALA A 104 10.62 12.73 -7.49
CA ALA A 104 10.76 13.36 -8.80
C ALA A 104 9.83 14.56 -8.99
N ILE A 105 8.58 14.46 -8.51
CA ILE A 105 7.61 15.56 -8.60
C ILE A 105 7.97 16.69 -7.63
N LYS A 106 8.36 16.38 -6.39
CA LYS A 106 8.79 17.38 -5.41
C LYS A 106 10.02 18.18 -5.87
N SER A 107 10.91 17.57 -6.67
CA SER A 107 12.08 18.26 -7.21
C SER A 107 11.78 19.23 -8.37
N LEU A 108 10.55 19.23 -8.90
CA LEU A 108 10.10 20.12 -9.98
C LEU A 108 9.31 21.34 -9.48
N SER A 109 8.96 21.37 -8.19
CA SER A 109 8.21 22.44 -7.51
C SER A 109 9.13 23.31 -6.66
#